data_AF-A0A259HDP6-F1
#
_entry.id   AF-A0A259HDP6-F1
#
_cell.length_a   1.000
_cell.length_b   1.000
_cell.length_c   1.000
_cell.angle_alpha   90.00
_cell.angle_beta   90.00
_cell.angle_gamma   90.00
#
_symmetry.space_group_name_H-M   'P 1'
#
loop_
_entity.id
_entity.type
_entity.pdbx_description
1 polymer ?
#
loop_
_entity_poly.entity_id
_entity_poly.type
_entity_poly.pdbx_seq_one_letter_code
_entity_poly.pdbx_strand_id
1 'polypeptide(L)'
;MKISGFTFLKNGQILGYPFIQSIQSVLPIVDEFVIALGPCEDETQKMLEAMNEPKLKIIHTQWNSKMKDRGYVYGQQKMIAQFNCSGDWVFYLEADEVVHEDDLQTIKSSMQKYLHDDEVEALVFDYLHFYGNQNSYLWSPGWYRRAPRILKNTIRSYAPDGLFWLVLEKNKIGRYPKAALVGATMYHYGWVRSEEQMNLKSKQVQQYWSKSHQSIDYSQIGQQIIKEFRGVHPEVMKNWLPDAFEVYHADPAYRLTRKEKKHQLMLMLEKFLGLELSKKHYKLVR
;
A
#
# COMPACT_ATOMS: atom_id res chain seq x y z
N MET A 1 0.32 -13.15 21.72
CA MET A 1 0.58 -12.83 20.30
C MET A 1 1.32 -11.51 20.27
N LYS A 2 2.43 -11.46 19.55
CA LYS A 2 3.20 -10.24 19.28
C LYS A 2 3.01 -9.82 17.82
N ILE A 3 2.89 -8.52 17.56
CA ILE A 3 2.66 -7.95 16.23
C ILE A 3 3.75 -6.92 15.94
N SER A 4 4.47 -7.09 14.84
CA SER A 4 5.42 -6.08 14.35
C SER A 4 4.81 -5.32 13.18
N GLY A 5 4.68 -4.00 13.30
CA GLY A 5 4.48 -3.13 12.14
C GLY A 5 5.79 -2.92 11.40
N PHE A 6 5.76 -2.71 10.09
CA PHE A 6 6.97 -2.31 9.37
C PHE A 6 6.71 -1.61 8.05
N THR A 7 7.71 -0.86 7.60
CA THR A 7 7.73 -0.19 6.30
C THR A 7 9.16 0.01 5.79
N PHE A 8 9.28 0.48 4.56
CA PHE A 8 10.50 1.11 4.06
C PHE A 8 10.19 2.55 3.65
N LEU A 9 11.15 3.44 3.80
CA LEU A 9 10.95 4.85 3.51
C LEU A 9 12.20 5.49 2.93
N LYS A 10 12.00 6.43 2.02
CA LYS A 10 13.03 7.33 1.49
C LYS A 10 12.34 8.59 0.98
N ASN A 11 12.83 9.77 1.35
CA ASN A 11 12.33 11.06 0.88
C ASN A 11 10.81 11.23 1.10
N GLY A 12 10.33 10.83 2.28
CA GLY A 12 8.90 10.83 2.65
C GLY A 12 8.26 12.22 2.54
N GLN A 13 8.95 13.23 3.05
CA GLN A 13 8.47 14.62 3.10
C GLN A 13 8.39 15.25 1.71
N ILE A 14 9.50 15.29 0.97
CA ILE A 14 9.57 15.97 -0.33
C ILE A 14 8.67 15.29 -1.38
N LEU A 15 8.48 13.97 -1.26
CA LEU A 15 7.57 13.21 -2.12
C LEU A 15 6.10 13.26 -1.65
N GLY A 16 5.83 13.98 -0.56
CA GLY A 16 4.49 14.26 -0.05
C GLY A 16 3.75 13.02 0.43
N TYR A 17 4.42 12.05 1.05
CA TYR A 17 3.74 10.88 1.61
C TYR A 17 3.16 11.19 3.00
N PRO A 18 1.96 10.68 3.36
CA PRO A 18 1.43 10.74 4.72
C PRO A 18 2.09 9.69 5.63
N PHE A 19 3.42 9.59 5.62
CA PHE A 19 4.13 8.47 6.26
C PHE A 19 3.99 8.49 7.80
N ILE A 20 3.85 9.67 8.41
CA ILE A 20 3.59 9.81 9.84
C ILE A 20 2.20 9.25 10.17
N GLN A 21 1.18 9.63 9.39
CA GLN A 21 -0.20 9.17 9.56
C GLN A 21 -0.32 7.65 9.32
N SER A 22 0.37 7.15 8.30
CA SER A 22 0.48 5.71 8.01
C SER A 22 0.97 4.94 9.23
N ILE A 23 2.12 5.36 9.80
CA ILE A 23 2.68 4.73 11.00
C ILE A 23 1.72 4.85 12.18
N GLN A 24 1.23 6.06 12.47
CA GLN A 24 0.34 6.33 13.60
C GLN A 24 -0.93 5.48 13.57
N SER A 25 -1.47 5.20 12.38
CA SER A 25 -2.71 4.44 12.24
C SER A 25 -2.64 3.03 12.83
N VAL A 26 -1.46 2.41 12.88
CA VAL A 26 -1.30 1.03 13.40
C VAL A 26 -0.53 0.94 14.71
N LEU A 27 0.09 2.02 15.19
CA LEU A 27 0.76 2.07 16.50
C LEU A 27 -0.07 1.51 17.67
N PRO A 28 -1.41 1.69 17.73
CA PRO A 28 -2.20 1.14 18.85
C PRO A 28 -2.23 -0.39 18.92
N ILE A 29 -2.00 -1.09 17.80
CA ILE A 29 -2.15 -2.55 17.74
C ILE A 29 -0.83 -3.30 17.54
N VAL A 30 0.28 -2.61 17.31
CA VAL A 30 1.61 -3.23 17.17
C VAL A 30 2.43 -3.09 18.46
N ASP A 31 3.34 -4.03 18.68
CA ASP A 31 4.29 -4.04 19.80
C ASP A 31 5.63 -3.36 19.44
N GLU A 32 5.95 -3.30 18.16
CA GLU A 32 7.09 -2.58 17.60
C GLU A 32 6.77 -2.14 16.16
N PHE A 33 7.51 -1.15 15.65
CA PHE A 33 7.37 -0.70 14.27
C PHE A 33 8.76 -0.49 13.64
N VAL A 34 9.12 -1.33 12.66
CA VAL A 34 10.44 -1.34 12.03
C VAL A 34 10.45 -0.55 10.73
N ILE A 35 11.41 0.36 10.56
CA ILE A 35 11.51 1.22 9.38
C ILE A 35 12.87 0.98 8.71
N ALA A 36 12.89 0.45 7.49
CA ALA A 36 14.08 0.49 6.64
C ALA A 36 14.17 1.87 5.98
N LEU A 37 14.97 2.76 6.57
CA LEU A 37 15.15 4.14 6.12
C LEU A 37 16.35 4.26 5.18
N GLY A 38 16.07 4.51 3.90
CA GLY A 38 17.11 4.83 2.93
C GLY A 38 17.69 6.24 3.12
N PRO A 39 18.76 6.59 2.39
CA PRO A 39 19.37 7.92 2.47
C PRO A 39 18.34 8.98 2.04
N CYS A 40 18.00 9.90 2.94
CA CYS A 40 17.04 10.96 2.68
C CYS A 40 17.77 12.29 2.41
N GLU A 41 17.22 13.10 1.52
CA GLU A 41 17.69 14.47 1.21
C GLU A 41 16.80 15.56 1.82
N ASP A 42 15.80 15.15 2.60
CA ASP A 42 14.76 15.98 3.19
C ASP A 42 14.65 15.74 4.71
N GLU A 43 13.64 16.33 5.35
CA GLU A 43 13.44 16.26 6.80
C GLU A 43 12.77 14.96 7.27
N THR A 44 12.63 13.95 6.41
CA THR A 44 11.94 12.69 6.73
C THR A 44 12.45 12.05 8.02
N GLN A 45 13.78 11.98 8.20
CA GLN A 45 14.36 11.41 9.41
C GLN A 45 14.00 12.23 10.65
N LYS A 46 14.13 13.56 10.58
CA LYS A 46 13.82 14.44 11.71
C LYS A 46 12.34 14.36 12.09
N MET A 47 11.44 14.22 11.11
CA MET A 47 10.01 14.01 11.35
C MET A 47 9.73 12.68 12.07
N LEU A 48 10.43 11.59 11.72
CA LEU A 48 10.32 10.31 12.42
C LEU A 48 10.84 10.41 13.86
N GLU A 49 12.00 11.04 14.06
CA GLU A 49 12.60 11.23 15.39
C GLU A 49 11.70 12.11 16.29
N ALA A 50 11.08 13.14 15.72
CA ALA A 50 10.16 14.03 16.43
C ALA A 50 8.88 13.34 16.93
N MET A 51 8.53 12.16 16.40
CA MET A 51 7.41 11.36 16.93
C MET A 51 7.66 10.92 18.38
N ASN A 52 8.92 10.81 18.81
CA ASN A 52 9.32 10.34 20.15
C ASN A 52 8.62 9.03 20.57
N GLU A 53 8.36 8.15 19.60
CA GLU A 53 7.60 6.91 19.81
C GLU A 53 8.55 5.74 20.12
N PRO A 54 8.51 5.16 21.33
CA PRO A 54 9.43 4.09 21.75
C PRO A 54 9.29 2.79 20.96
N LYS A 55 8.16 2.56 20.28
CA LYS A 55 7.98 1.39 19.41
C LYS A 55 8.75 1.49 18.10
N LEU A 56 9.16 2.69 17.67
CA LEU A 56 9.86 2.86 16.40
C LEU A 56 11.30 2.34 16.45
N LYS A 57 11.65 1.56 15.43
CA LYS A 57 13.00 1.03 15.22
C LYS A 57 13.47 1.39 13.82
N ILE A 58 14.34 2.39 13.73
CA ILE A 58 14.89 2.85 12.45
C ILE A 58 16.15 2.06 12.12
N ILE A 59 16.15 1.43 10.96
CA ILE A 59 17.28 0.73 10.37
C ILE A 59 17.72 1.54 9.16
N HIS A 60 18.92 2.12 9.24
CA HIS A 60 19.50 2.85 8.12
C HIS A 60 19.97 1.88 7.05
N THR A 61 19.50 2.06 5.82
CA THR A 61 19.80 1.18 4.70
C THR A 61 20.39 1.95 3.52
N GLN A 62 20.88 1.20 2.54
CA GLN A 62 21.30 1.73 1.25
C GLN A 62 20.41 1.16 0.15
N TRP A 63 20.12 1.99 -0.85
CA TRP A 63 19.35 1.59 -2.02
C TRP A 63 20.30 1.33 -3.17
N ASN A 64 20.25 0.13 -3.75
CA ASN A 64 21.11 -0.22 -4.88
C ASN A 64 20.65 0.52 -6.15
N SER A 65 21.32 1.62 -6.50
CA SER A 65 21.05 2.42 -7.71
C SER A 65 21.31 1.67 -9.03
N LYS A 66 22.09 0.57 -8.99
CA LYS A 66 22.30 -0.29 -10.17
C LYS A 66 21.13 -1.23 -10.42
N MET A 67 20.24 -1.45 -9.45
CA MET A 67 19.08 -2.32 -9.61
C MET A 67 17.97 -1.60 -10.36
N LYS A 68 17.76 -1.98 -11.63
CA LYS A 68 16.74 -1.34 -12.50
C LYS A 68 15.62 -2.28 -12.97
N ASP A 69 15.59 -3.49 -12.40
CA ASP A 69 14.59 -4.48 -12.76
C ASP A 69 13.30 -4.23 -11.98
N ARG A 70 12.28 -3.70 -12.68
CA ARG A 70 10.87 -3.61 -12.22
C ARG A 70 10.68 -3.05 -10.80
N GLY A 71 11.58 -2.20 -10.31
CA GLY A 71 11.48 -1.63 -8.97
C GLY A 71 11.86 -2.57 -7.83
N TYR A 72 12.61 -3.64 -8.10
CA TYR A 72 12.95 -4.66 -7.10
C TYR A 72 13.64 -4.11 -5.84
N VAL A 73 14.27 -2.92 -5.92
CA VAL A 73 14.79 -2.22 -4.74
C VAL A 73 13.73 -2.06 -3.64
N TYR A 74 12.44 -1.88 -3.98
CA TYR A 74 11.36 -1.83 -2.99
C TYR A 74 11.21 -3.16 -2.25
N GLY A 75 11.24 -4.28 -2.97
CA GLY A 75 11.23 -5.62 -2.36
C GLY A 75 12.43 -5.85 -1.45
N GLN A 76 13.62 -5.37 -1.85
CA GLN A 76 14.83 -5.43 -1.01
C GLN A 76 14.63 -4.69 0.33
N GLN A 77 14.16 -3.43 0.29
CA GLN A 77 13.97 -2.63 1.50
C GLN A 77 12.85 -3.16 2.38
N LYS A 78 11.73 -3.59 1.77
CA LYS A 78 10.64 -4.26 2.45
C LYS A 78 11.12 -5.47 3.23
N MET A 79 11.92 -6.34 2.62
CA MET A 79 12.44 -7.53 3.28
C MET A 79 13.48 -7.20 4.36
N ILE A 80 14.32 -6.17 4.19
CA ILE A 80 15.25 -5.73 5.26
C ILE A 80 14.47 -5.35 6.53
N ALA A 81 13.41 -4.55 6.40
CA ALA A 81 12.55 -4.20 7.54
C ALA A 81 11.83 -5.44 8.11
N GLN A 82 11.27 -6.28 7.23
CA GLN A 82 10.59 -7.52 7.64
C GLN A 82 11.50 -8.46 8.43
N PHE A 83 12.74 -8.69 8.00
CA PHE A 83 13.68 -9.59 8.68
C PHE A 83 14.12 -9.10 10.05
N ASN A 84 13.84 -7.84 10.40
CA ASN A 84 14.10 -7.27 11.72
C ASN A 84 12.84 -7.21 12.59
N CYS A 85 11.71 -7.77 12.12
CA CYS A 85 10.50 -7.94 12.91
C CYS A 85 10.59 -9.20 13.79
N SER A 86 10.11 -9.10 15.02
CA SER A 86 10.14 -10.16 16.03
C SER A 86 8.76 -10.68 16.43
N GLY A 87 7.69 -10.14 15.85
CA GLY A 87 6.30 -10.56 16.10
C GLY A 87 5.95 -11.90 15.45
N ASP A 88 4.86 -12.50 15.93
CA ASP A 88 4.23 -13.66 15.30
C ASP A 88 3.64 -13.28 13.93
N TRP A 89 3.10 -12.07 13.86
CA TRP A 89 2.59 -11.42 12.65
C TRP A 89 3.42 -10.21 12.29
N VAL A 90 3.64 -10.00 10.99
CA VAL A 90 4.27 -8.80 10.44
C VAL A 90 3.26 -8.01 9.61
N PHE A 91 2.99 -6.77 10.01
CA PHE A 91 2.03 -5.86 9.39
C PHE A 91 2.78 -4.81 8.58
N TYR A 92 2.79 -4.99 7.26
CA TYR A 92 3.39 -4.07 6.31
C TYR A 92 2.44 -2.92 5.95
N LEU A 93 2.97 -1.70 5.89
CA LEU A 93 2.30 -0.54 5.30
C LEU A 93 3.21 0.14 4.28
N GLU A 94 2.65 0.56 3.14
CA GLU A 94 3.26 1.58 2.30
C GLU A 94 3.04 2.98 2.90
N ALA A 95 3.93 3.93 2.60
CA ALA A 95 3.94 5.26 3.23
C ALA A 95 2.69 6.12 2.95
N ASP A 96 1.86 5.69 2.00
CA ASP A 96 0.57 6.27 1.61
C ASP A 96 -0.64 5.40 1.99
N GLU A 97 -0.44 4.40 2.86
CA GLU A 97 -1.50 3.51 3.33
C GLU A 97 -1.82 3.73 4.81
N VAL A 98 -3.10 3.82 5.12
CA VAL A 98 -3.60 4.16 6.46
C VAL A 98 -4.78 3.25 6.81
N VAL A 99 -4.81 2.82 8.06
CA VAL A 99 -5.92 2.02 8.63
C VAL A 99 -6.87 2.93 9.39
N HIS A 100 -8.17 2.68 9.29
CA HIS A 100 -9.16 3.39 10.10
C HIS A 100 -9.14 2.88 11.55
N GLU A 101 -9.23 3.79 12.52
CA GLU A 101 -9.18 3.48 13.95
C GLU A 101 -10.25 2.46 14.38
N ASP A 102 -11.44 2.53 13.79
CA ASP A 102 -12.54 1.59 14.01
C ASP A 102 -12.22 0.15 13.59
N ASP A 103 -11.31 -0.04 12.63
CA ASP A 103 -10.93 -1.35 12.12
C ASP A 103 -9.84 -2.04 12.97
N LEU A 104 -9.19 -1.31 13.88
CA LEU A 104 -8.04 -1.82 14.63
C LEU A 104 -8.36 -3.06 15.47
N GLN A 105 -9.51 -3.06 16.12
CA GLN A 105 -9.94 -4.21 16.92
C GLN A 105 -10.25 -5.42 16.02
N THR A 106 -10.92 -5.21 14.89
CA THR A 106 -11.21 -6.26 13.90
C THR A 106 -9.92 -6.90 13.38
N ILE A 107 -8.92 -6.08 13.04
CA ILE A 107 -7.61 -6.53 12.56
C ILE A 107 -6.90 -7.37 13.62
N LYS A 108 -6.85 -6.87 14.87
CA LYS A 108 -6.23 -7.59 15.99
C LYS A 108 -6.93 -8.91 16.30
N SER A 109 -8.26 -8.92 16.28
CA SER A 109 -9.06 -10.13 16.48
C SER A 109 -8.86 -11.15 15.35
N SER A 110 -8.71 -10.70 14.10
CA SER A 110 -8.39 -11.60 12.97
C SER A 110 -7.02 -12.25 13.12
N MET A 111 -5.99 -11.49 13.50
CA MET A 111 -4.66 -12.06 13.79
C MET A 111 -4.70 -13.09 14.93
N GLN A 112 -5.45 -12.82 16.00
CA GLN A 112 -5.62 -13.74 17.11
C GLN A 112 -6.35 -15.02 16.69
N LYS A 113 -7.42 -14.89 15.89
CA LYS A 113 -8.22 -16.01 15.39
C LYS A 113 -7.39 -16.99 14.57
N TYR A 114 -6.53 -16.48 13.68
CA TYR A 114 -5.77 -17.30 12.74
C TYR A 114 -4.32 -17.58 13.17
N LEU A 115 -3.94 -17.17 14.39
CA LEU A 115 -2.58 -17.34 14.92
C LEU A 115 -2.07 -18.78 14.79
N HIS A 116 -2.93 -19.75 15.14
CA HIS A 116 -2.62 -21.19 15.13
C HIS A 116 -3.26 -21.95 13.96
N ASP A 117 -3.84 -21.26 12.97
CA ASP A 117 -4.38 -21.90 11.76
C ASP A 117 -3.31 -21.93 10.66
N ASP A 118 -2.63 -23.06 10.48
CA ASP A 118 -1.56 -23.22 9.49
C ASP A 118 -2.03 -23.09 8.03
N GLU A 119 -3.34 -23.14 7.77
CA GLU A 119 -3.87 -22.86 6.44
C GLU A 119 -3.91 -21.36 6.12
N VAL A 120 -3.81 -20.48 7.12
CA VAL A 120 -3.80 -19.03 6.94
C VAL A 120 -2.38 -18.50 7.13
N GLU A 121 -1.79 -18.04 6.04
CA GLU A 121 -0.43 -17.48 6.00
C GLU A 121 -0.43 -15.94 5.97
N ALA A 122 -1.51 -15.34 5.46
CA ALA A 122 -1.65 -13.89 5.33
C ALA A 122 -3.07 -13.41 5.67
N LEU A 123 -3.19 -12.13 6.04
CA LEU A 123 -4.48 -11.43 6.08
C LEU A 123 -4.54 -10.40 4.96
N VAL A 124 -5.67 -10.40 4.26
CA VAL A 124 -5.93 -9.51 3.11
C VAL A 124 -6.97 -8.47 3.46
N PHE A 125 -6.72 -7.26 3.00
CA PHE A 125 -7.54 -6.07 3.24
C PHE A 125 -8.28 -5.70 1.96
N ASP A 126 -9.48 -5.14 2.10
CA ASP A 126 -10.13 -4.38 1.03
C ASP A 126 -9.40 -3.04 0.84
N TYR A 127 -9.48 -2.44 -0.35
CA TYR A 127 -8.75 -1.22 -0.70
C TYR A 127 -9.66 -0.11 -1.22
N LEU A 128 -9.39 1.10 -0.73
CA LEU A 128 -9.84 2.35 -1.33
C LEU A 128 -8.63 3.11 -1.86
N HIS A 129 -8.56 3.27 -3.17
CA HIS A 129 -7.51 4.05 -3.83
C HIS A 129 -8.01 5.48 -4.08
N PHE A 130 -7.70 6.39 -3.17
CA PHE A 130 -8.09 7.80 -3.31
C PHE A 130 -7.33 8.48 -4.45
N TYR A 131 -7.98 9.44 -5.09
CA TYR A 131 -7.47 10.07 -6.31
C TYR A 131 -7.84 11.54 -6.43
N GLY A 132 -6.82 12.39 -6.60
CA GLY A 132 -6.96 13.82 -6.83
C GLY A 132 -7.39 14.60 -5.58
N ASN A 133 -8.39 14.12 -4.84
CA ASN A 133 -8.89 14.73 -3.62
C ASN A 133 -9.42 13.69 -2.61
N GLN A 134 -9.87 14.18 -1.46
CA GLN A 134 -10.41 13.35 -0.37
C GLN A 134 -11.76 12.68 -0.71
N ASN A 135 -12.58 13.31 -1.55
CA ASN A 135 -13.94 12.82 -1.87
C ASN A 135 -13.98 11.78 -2.99
N SER A 136 -12.84 11.38 -3.54
CA SER A 136 -12.79 10.59 -4.78
C SER A 136 -11.89 9.39 -4.65
N TYR A 137 -12.38 8.23 -5.09
CA TYR A 137 -11.59 7.01 -5.19
C TYR A 137 -11.78 6.32 -6.54
N LEU A 138 -10.81 5.48 -6.91
CA LEU A 138 -10.83 4.72 -8.15
C LEU A 138 -11.45 3.34 -7.96
N TRP A 139 -12.36 2.98 -8.86
CA TRP A 139 -12.95 1.66 -8.96
C TRP A 139 -12.81 1.09 -10.37
N SER A 140 -11.80 0.22 -10.54
CA SER A 140 -11.53 -0.44 -11.81
C SER A 140 -10.70 -1.70 -11.60
N PRO A 141 -10.87 -2.77 -12.40
CA PRO A 141 -10.06 -3.99 -12.34
C PRO A 141 -8.57 -3.77 -12.60
N GLY A 142 -8.21 -2.59 -13.14
CA GLY A 142 -6.81 -2.16 -13.26
C GLY A 142 -6.14 -1.83 -11.94
N TRP A 143 -6.93 -1.66 -10.87
CA TRP A 143 -6.50 -1.43 -9.50
C TRP A 143 -6.87 -2.66 -8.68
N TYR A 144 -5.94 -3.14 -7.86
CA TYR A 144 -6.23 -4.29 -7.01
C TYR A 144 -7.25 -3.87 -5.95
N ARG A 145 -8.33 -4.62 -5.78
CA ARG A 145 -9.33 -4.30 -4.75
C ARG A 145 -8.98 -4.87 -3.39
N ARG A 146 -8.04 -5.82 -3.38
CA ARG A 146 -7.54 -6.49 -2.18
C ARG A 146 -6.06 -6.74 -2.29
N ALA A 147 -5.34 -6.57 -1.18
CA ALA A 147 -3.94 -6.96 -1.09
C ALA A 147 -3.60 -7.54 0.29
N PRO A 148 -2.65 -8.49 0.35
CA PRO A 148 -2.12 -8.95 1.62
C PRO A 148 -1.29 -7.83 2.26
N ARG A 149 -1.51 -7.58 3.55
CA ARG A 149 -0.71 -6.61 4.33
C ARG A 149 -0.18 -7.17 5.62
N ILE A 150 -0.75 -8.27 6.10
CA ILE A 150 -0.24 -8.99 7.27
C ILE A 150 0.20 -10.38 6.82
N LEU A 151 1.38 -10.81 7.25
CA LEU A 151 1.96 -12.12 6.95
C LEU A 151 2.40 -12.80 8.25
N LYS A 152 2.26 -14.12 8.36
CA LYS A 152 2.91 -14.88 9.44
C LYS A 152 4.42 -14.73 9.32
N ASN A 153 5.10 -14.42 10.42
CA ASN A 153 6.54 -14.21 10.40
C ASN A 153 7.34 -15.52 10.28
N THR A 154 6.69 -16.66 10.54
CA THR A 154 7.32 -18.00 10.57
C THR A 154 7.35 -18.69 9.22
N ILE A 155 6.83 -18.08 8.15
CA ILE A 155 6.80 -18.70 6.82
C ILE A 155 7.96 -18.22 5.96
N ARG A 156 8.51 -19.13 5.16
CA ARG A 156 9.58 -18.83 4.19
C ARG A 156 9.00 -18.00 3.03
N SER A 157 9.08 -16.68 3.15
CA SER A 157 8.54 -15.73 2.18
C SER A 157 9.62 -14.86 1.52
N TYR A 158 9.24 -14.27 0.39
CA TYR A 158 10.06 -13.36 -0.39
C TYR A 158 9.16 -12.30 -1.04
N ALA A 159 9.60 -11.04 -1.10
CA ALA A 159 8.89 -9.96 -1.77
C ALA A 159 9.57 -9.60 -3.10
N PRO A 160 8.94 -9.87 -4.27
CA PRO A 160 9.50 -9.51 -5.57
C PRO A 160 9.40 -8.00 -5.88
N ASP A 161 8.56 -7.27 -5.15
CA ASP A 161 8.35 -5.83 -5.24
C ASP A 161 7.84 -5.30 -3.88
N GLY A 162 7.41 -4.04 -3.82
CA GLY A 162 6.81 -3.46 -2.60
C GLY A 162 5.44 -4.05 -2.26
N LEU A 163 4.67 -4.53 -3.23
CA LEU A 163 3.23 -4.74 -3.09
C LEU A 163 2.88 -6.05 -2.37
N PHE A 164 3.54 -7.17 -2.67
CA PHE A 164 3.10 -8.50 -2.20
C PHE A 164 4.25 -9.43 -1.80
N TRP A 165 3.90 -10.64 -1.36
CA TRP A 165 4.83 -11.72 -1.06
C TRP A 165 4.55 -12.96 -1.90
N LEU A 166 5.62 -13.74 -2.10
CA LEU A 166 5.56 -15.13 -2.51
C LEU A 166 6.03 -16.02 -1.34
N VAL A 167 5.38 -17.15 -1.15
CA VAL A 167 5.77 -18.21 -0.22
C VAL A 167 6.51 -19.29 -0.99
N LEU A 168 7.67 -19.70 -0.47
CA LEU A 168 8.56 -20.70 -1.07
C LEU A 168 8.35 -22.06 -0.40
N GLU A 169 7.46 -22.89 -0.95
CA GLU A 169 7.36 -24.31 -0.55
C GLU A 169 8.56 -25.11 -1.05
N LYS A 170 9.08 -24.75 -2.23
CA LYS A 170 10.27 -25.34 -2.84
C LYS A 170 11.31 -24.24 -3.07
N ASN A 171 12.57 -24.64 -3.21
CA ASN A 171 13.69 -23.70 -3.32
C ASN A 171 13.62 -22.71 -4.49
N LYS A 172 12.89 -23.02 -5.57
CA LYS A 172 12.92 -22.25 -6.82
C LYS A 172 11.55 -21.69 -7.27
N ILE A 173 10.46 -22.16 -6.70
CA ILE A 173 9.10 -21.83 -7.17
C ILE A 173 8.33 -21.25 -6.01
N GLY A 174 7.99 -19.96 -6.13
CA GLY A 174 7.10 -19.27 -5.21
C GLY A 174 5.65 -19.37 -5.64
N ARG A 175 4.75 -19.34 -4.65
CA ARG A 175 3.30 -19.18 -4.85
C ARG A 175 2.80 -18.01 -4.03
N TYR A 176 1.60 -17.52 -4.33
CA TYR A 176 0.96 -16.55 -3.44
C TYR A 176 0.62 -17.17 -2.07
N PRO A 177 0.62 -16.37 -0.99
CA PRO A 177 0.22 -16.85 0.33
C PRO A 177 -1.26 -17.25 0.33
N LYS A 178 -1.59 -18.29 1.11
CA LYS A 178 -2.97 -18.60 1.49
C LYS A 178 -3.45 -17.54 2.48
N ALA A 179 -4.62 -16.96 2.24
CA ALA A 179 -5.06 -15.81 3.00
C ALA A 179 -6.50 -15.92 3.52
N ALA A 180 -6.73 -15.23 4.63
CA ALA A 180 -8.05 -14.94 5.18
C ALA A 180 -8.41 -13.47 4.95
N LEU A 181 -9.68 -13.18 4.67
CA LEU A 181 -10.18 -11.81 4.67
C LEU A 181 -10.19 -11.27 6.11
N VAL A 182 -9.61 -10.08 6.30
CA VAL A 182 -9.53 -9.44 7.62
C VAL A 182 -10.84 -8.75 8.03
N GLY A 183 -11.63 -8.30 7.04
CA GLY A 183 -12.85 -7.51 7.28
C GLY A 183 -12.58 -6.03 7.60
N ALA A 184 -11.46 -5.49 7.13
CA ALA A 184 -11.05 -4.09 7.29
C ALA A 184 -10.56 -3.52 5.97
N THR A 185 -10.61 -2.19 5.86
CA THR A 185 -10.27 -1.47 4.63
C THR A 185 -8.97 -0.69 4.79
N MET A 186 -8.07 -0.84 3.81
CA MET A 186 -6.88 -0.01 3.68
C MET A 186 -7.23 1.25 2.87
N TYR A 187 -6.98 2.42 3.48
CA TYR A 187 -7.14 3.72 2.85
C TYR A 187 -5.81 4.08 2.20
N HIS A 188 -5.77 4.06 0.86
CA HIS A 188 -4.55 4.28 0.11
C HIS A 188 -4.61 5.65 -0.62
N TYR A 189 -3.78 6.58 -0.17
CA TYR A 189 -3.75 7.99 -0.58
C TYR A 189 -2.69 8.31 -1.63
N GLY A 190 -2.21 7.30 -2.36
CA GLY A 190 -1.07 7.44 -3.27
C GLY A 190 -1.25 8.48 -4.39
N TRP A 191 -2.49 8.85 -4.71
CA TRP A 191 -2.85 9.84 -5.74
C TRP A 191 -3.53 11.11 -5.20
N VAL A 192 -3.50 11.36 -3.89
CA VAL A 192 -4.05 12.59 -3.27
C VAL A 192 -2.95 13.66 -3.09
N ARG A 193 -1.87 13.54 -3.85
CA ARG A 193 -0.72 14.46 -3.85
C ARG A 193 -0.81 15.43 -5.02
N SER A 194 -0.12 16.56 -4.92
CA SER A 194 -0.01 17.49 -6.04
C SER A 194 0.64 16.81 -7.25
N GLU A 195 0.28 17.25 -8.46
CA GLU A 195 0.92 16.76 -9.69
C GLU A 195 2.42 17.02 -9.68
N GLU A 196 2.88 18.13 -9.08
CA GLU A 196 4.30 18.43 -8.90
C GLU A 196 5.00 17.34 -8.09
N GLN A 197 4.47 16.99 -6.92
CA GLN A 197 5.01 15.92 -6.06
C GLN A 197 4.99 14.56 -6.78
N MET A 198 3.93 14.27 -7.53
CA MET A 198 3.86 13.04 -8.32
C MET A 198 4.89 12.99 -9.42
N ASN A 199 5.08 14.10 -10.13
CA ASN A 199 6.08 14.21 -11.18
C ASN A 199 7.49 14.11 -10.60
N LEU A 200 7.74 14.70 -9.44
CA LEU A 200 9.01 14.55 -8.71
C LEU A 200 9.25 13.09 -8.30
N LYS A 201 8.27 12.42 -7.67
CA LYS A 201 8.33 10.98 -7.37
C LYS A 201 8.65 10.19 -8.63
N SER A 202 7.91 10.44 -9.70
CA SER A 202 8.09 9.76 -10.98
C SER A 202 9.53 9.90 -11.49
N LYS A 203 10.12 11.10 -11.45
CA LYS A 203 11.54 11.34 -11.81
C LYS A 203 12.51 10.58 -10.90
N GLN A 204 12.34 10.65 -9.59
CA GLN A 204 13.25 10.03 -8.62
C GLN A 204 13.17 8.48 -8.65
N VAL A 205 11.98 7.93 -8.89
CA VAL A 205 11.71 6.50 -8.78
C VAL A 205 12.08 5.77 -10.08
N GLN A 206 11.85 6.35 -11.25
CA GLN A 206 12.01 5.67 -12.54
C GLN A 206 13.39 5.10 -12.84
N GLN A 207 14.44 5.61 -12.20
CA GLN A 207 15.79 5.04 -12.30
C GLN A 207 15.80 3.53 -11.99
N TYR A 208 14.89 3.04 -11.13
CA TYR A 208 14.79 1.63 -10.76
C TYR A 208 13.83 0.81 -11.65
N TRP A 209 13.17 1.41 -12.65
CA TRP A 209 12.21 0.76 -13.57
C TRP A 209 12.68 0.74 -15.03
N SER A 210 13.85 1.31 -15.35
CA SER A 210 14.37 1.44 -16.72
C SER A 210 13.39 2.12 -17.69
N LYS A 211 12.61 3.10 -17.20
CA LYS A 211 11.63 3.86 -18.00
C LYS A 211 11.99 5.34 -18.04
N SER A 212 11.56 6.03 -19.09
CA SER A 212 11.67 7.49 -19.22
C SER A 212 10.48 8.19 -18.57
N HIS A 213 10.71 9.46 -18.17
CA HIS A 213 9.71 10.23 -17.46
C HIS A 213 8.59 10.68 -18.37
N GLN A 214 7.37 10.25 -18.03
CA GLN A 214 6.14 10.79 -18.56
C GLN A 214 5.55 11.71 -17.49
N SER A 215 5.24 12.94 -17.89
CA SER A 215 4.54 13.87 -17.02
C SER A 215 3.18 13.27 -16.66
N ILE A 216 2.88 13.26 -15.39
CA ILE A 216 1.58 12.85 -14.86
C ILE A 216 0.67 14.07 -14.92
N ASP A 217 -0.47 13.88 -15.56
CA ASP A 217 -1.61 14.79 -15.62
C ASP A 217 -2.81 14.00 -15.08
N TYR A 218 -3.38 14.45 -13.97
CA TYR A 218 -4.49 13.75 -13.30
C TYR A 218 -5.80 13.83 -14.09
N SER A 219 -5.94 14.78 -15.01
CA SER A 219 -7.13 14.89 -15.84
C SER A 219 -7.24 13.76 -16.88
N GLN A 220 -6.11 13.12 -17.20
CA GLN A 220 -5.99 12.10 -18.27
C GLN A 220 -6.39 10.70 -17.78
N ILE A 221 -7.61 10.58 -17.27
CA ILE A 221 -8.19 9.35 -16.73
C ILE A 221 -9.67 9.24 -17.08
N GLY A 222 -10.19 8.02 -17.24
CA GLY A 222 -11.62 7.83 -17.48
C GLY A 222 -12.52 8.22 -16.30
N GLN A 223 -13.39 9.22 -16.46
CA GLN A 223 -14.34 9.68 -15.42
C GLN A 223 -15.17 8.54 -14.79
N GLN A 224 -15.54 7.52 -15.58
CA GLN A 224 -16.43 6.44 -15.13
C GLN A 224 -15.88 5.58 -13.99
N ILE A 225 -14.54 5.57 -13.81
CA ILE A 225 -13.89 4.80 -12.74
C ILE A 225 -13.71 5.62 -11.46
N ILE A 226 -13.91 6.94 -11.52
CA ILE A 226 -13.90 7.80 -10.34
C ILE A 226 -15.25 7.68 -9.64
N LYS A 227 -15.21 7.44 -8.34
CA LYS A 227 -16.37 7.25 -7.46
C LYS A 227 -16.30 8.19 -6.29
N GLU A 228 -17.47 8.64 -5.85
CA GLU A 228 -17.63 9.47 -4.67
C GLU A 228 -17.39 8.62 -3.41
N PHE A 229 -16.45 9.05 -2.57
CA PHE A 229 -16.28 8.52 -1.24
C PHE A 229 -17.29 9.19 -0.30
N ARG A 230 -18.08 8.37 0.40
CA ARG A 230 -19.11 8.82 1.36
C ARG A 230 -18.86 8.35 2.79
N GLY A 231 -17.71 7.73 3.03
CA GLY A 231 -17.31 7.30 4.36
C GLY A 231 -16.63 8.42 5.15
N VAL A 232 -16.00 8.04 6.25
CA VAL A 232 -15.17 8.94 7.07
C VAL A 232 -13.71 8.55 6.85
N HIS A 233 -12.83 9.54 6.73
CA HIS A 233 -11.39 9.28 6.68
C HIS A 233 -10.86 9.03 8.10
N PRO A 234 -9.80 8.21 8.26
CA PRO A 234 -9.16 8.02 9.56
C PRO A 234 -8.79 9.37 10.20
N GLU A 235 -9.00 9.55 11.51
CA GLU A 235 -8.79 10.86 12.16
C GLU A 235 -7.35 11.38 11.99
N VAL A 236 -6.37 10.46 11.92
CA VAL A 236 -4.95 10.81 11.66
C VAL A 236 -4.76 11.57 10.35
N MET A 237 -5.65 11.41 9.37
CA MET A 237 -5.56 12.06 8.06
C MET A 237 -6.17 13.46 7.99
N LYS A 238 -6.93 13.88 9.01
CA LYS A 238 -7.73 15.11 8.99
C LYS A 238 -6.94 16.38 8.62
N ASN A 239 -5.70 16.50 9.11
CA ASN A 239 -4.85 17.67 8.87
C ASN A 239 -3.91 17.50 7.65
N TRP A 240 -3.95 16.35 6.99
CA TRP A 240 -3.10 16.08 5.83
C TRP A 240 -3.86 16.21 4.51
N LEU A 241 -5.16 15.91 4.51
CA LEU A 241 -5.97 15.90 3.30
C LEU A 241 -6.18 17.32 2.74
N PRO A 242 -6.11 17.49 1.41
CA PRO A 242 -6.49 18.74 0.79
C PRO A 242 -8.01 18.94 0.88
N ASP A 243 -8.43 20.17 1.14
CA ASP A 243 -9.84 20.53 1.11
C ASP A 243 -10.45 20.27 -0.28
N ALA A 244 -11.64 19.68 -0.29
CA ALA A 244 -12.44 19.49 -1.49
C ALA A 244 -13.92 19.49 -1.17
N PHE A 245 -14.70 20.19 -1.98
CA PHE A 245 -16.16 20.27 -1.86
C PHE A 245 -16.88 19.28 -2.79
N GLU A 246 -16.21 18.83 -3.85
CA GLU A 246 -16.80 18.02 -4.92
C GLU A 246 -15.94 16.79 -5.24
N VAL A 247 -16.51 15.87 -6.02
CA VAL A 247 -15.81 14.73 -6.61
C VAL A 247 -14.85 15.24 -7.69
N TYR A 248 -13.74 14.54 -7.88
CA TYR A 248 -12.74 14.87 -8.90
C TYR A 248 -13.33 14.68 -10.31
N HIS A 249 -13.15 15.70 -11.14
CA HIS A 249 -13.59 15.71 -12.53
C HIS A 249 -12.37 15.64 -13.47
N ALA A 250 -12.30 14.56 -14.24
CA ALA A 250 -11.33 14.36 -15.30
C ALA A 250 -11.67 15.23 -16.53
N ASP A 251 -10.73 15.32 -17.47
CA ASP A 251 -10.93 16.06 -18.72
C ASP A 251 -12.11 15.46 -19.52
N PRO A 252 -13.20 16.23 -19.80
CA PRO A 252 -14.32 15.76 -20.59
C PRO A 252 -13.95 15.32 -22.01
N ALA A 253 -12.84 15.82 -22.56
CA ALA A 253 -12.33 15.46 -23.87
C ALA A 253 -11.44 14.20 -23.85
N TYR A 254 -11.15 13.63 -22.68
CA TYR A 254 -10.26 12.49 -22.54
C TYR A 254 -10.76 11.27 -23.32
N ARG A 255 -9.86 10.69 -24.14
CA ARG A 255 -10.14 9.49 -24.91
C ARG A 255 -9.51 8.28 -24.25
N LEU A 256 -10.37 7.37 -23.79
CA LEU A 256 -9.96 6.12 -23.16
C LEU A 256 -8.98 5.32 -24.03
N THR A 257 -7.91 4.88 -23.39
CA THR A 257 -6.94 3.96 -23.97
C THR A 257 -7.54 2.58 -24.23
N ARG A 258 -6.88 1.76 -25.06
CA ARG A 258 -7.26 0.35 -25.27
C ARG A 258 -7.32 -0.44 -23.95
N LYS A 259 -6.41 -0.13 -23.02
CA LYS A 259 -6.32 -0.77 -21.70
C LYS A 259 -7.54 -0.42 -20.85
N GLU A 260 -7.94 0.85 -20.81
CA GLU A 260 -9.12 1.27 -20.04
C GLU A 260 -10.43 0.76 -20.64
N LYS A 261 -10.55 0.74 -21.97
CA LYS A 261 -11.69 0.10 -22.65
C LYS A 261 -11.82 -1.37 -22.29
N LYS A 262 -10.69 -2.11 -22.21
CA LYS A 262 -10.67 -3.48 -21.71
C LYS A 262 -11.16 -3.55 -20.26
N HIS A 263 -10.72 -2.65 -19.39
CA HIS A 263 -11.18 -2.62 -17.99
C HIS A 263 -12.67 -2.30 -17.85
N GLN A 264 -13.21 -1.42 -18.71
CA GLN A 264 -14.66 -1.18 -18.76
C GLN A 264 -15.43 -2.44 -19.15
N LEU A 265 -14.96 -3.18 -20.15
CA LEU A 265 -15.57 -4.47 -20.52
C LEU A 265 -15.51 -5.46 -19.35
N MET A 266 -14.39 -5.52 -18.64
CA MET A 266 -14.26 -6.35 -17.44
C MET A 266 -15.28 -5.96 -16.37
N LEU A 267 -15.47 -4.66 -16.08
CA LEU A 267 -16.50 -4.18 -15.15
C LEU A 267 -17.93 -4.61 -15.57
N MET A 268 -18.23 -4.58 -16.86
CA MET A 268 -19.52 -5.06 -17.37
C MET A 268 -19.70 -6.56 -17.11
N LEU A 269 -18.65 -7.36 -17.36
CA LEU A 269 -18.66 -8.80 -17.08
C LEU A 269 -18.80 -9.10 -15.59
N GLU A 270 -18.11 -8.36 -14.72
CA GLU A 270 -18.25 -8.51 -13.26
C GLU A 270 -19.70 -8.28 -12.82
N LYS A 271 -20.34 -7.22 -13.33
CA LYS A 271 -21.75 -6.92 -13.01
C LYS A 271 -22.71 -8.01 -13.50
N PHE A 272 -22.45 -8.56 -14.69
CA PHE A 272 -23.34 -9.56 -15.29
C PHE A 272 -23.15 -10.97 -14.71
N LEU A 273 -21.91 -11.34 -14.37
CA LEU A 273 -21.54 -12.70 -13.96
C LEU A 273 -21.24 -12.84 -12.46
N GLY A 274 -21.26 -11.75 -11.69
CA GLY A 274 -20.89 -11.77 -10.27
C GLY A 274 -19.41 -12.11 -10.03
N LEU A 275 -18.53 -11.81 -11.00
CA LEU A 275 -17.11 -12.08 -10.92
C LEU A 275 -16.33 -10.93 -10.27
N GLU A 276 -15.12 -11.23 -9.79
CA GLU A 276 -14.13 -10.23 -9.35
C GLU A 276 -12.83 -10.50 -10.11
N LEU A 277 -12.55 -9.64 -11.10
CA LEU A 277 -11.53 -9.83 -12.13
C LEU A 277 -10.27 -8.99 -11.91
N SER A 278 -10.16 -8.26 -10.78
CA SER A 278 -8.92 -7.56 -10.45
C SER A 278 -7.80 -8.55 -10.11
N LYS A 279 -6.57 -8.04 -10.16
CA LYS A 279 -5.38 -8.86 -9.87
C LYS A 279 -5.34 -9.23 -8.38
N LYS A 280 -5.16 -10.51 -8.09
CA LYS A 280 -5.02 -11.05 -6.72
C LYS A 280 -3.59 -11.54 -6.50
N HIS A 281 -3.01 -11.12 -5.38
CA HIS A 281 -1.67 -11.53 -4.95
C HIS A 281 -1.72 -12.47 -3.74
N TYR A 282 -2.77 -13.28 -3.65
CA TYR A 282 -3.09 -14.20 -2.57
C TYR A 282 -4.00 -15.32 -3.10
N LYS A 283 -4.12 -16.42 -2.35
CA LYS A 283 -5.14 -17.44 -2.55
C LYS A 283 -6.10 -17.42 -1.35
N LEU A 284 -7.36 -17.03 -1.55
CA LEU A 284 -8.33 -16.99 -0.46
C LEU A 284 -8.67 -18.40 0.03
N VAL A 285 -8.65 -18.61 1.35
CA VAL A 285 -9.00 -19.89 2.00
C VAL A 285 -9.99 -19.73 3.16
N ARG A 286 -10.16 -18.51 3.67
CA ARG A 286 -11.04 -18.14 4.80
C ARG A 286 -11.62 -16.75 4.61
#